data_AF-A0A8S9FUC9-F1
#
_entry.id   AF-A0A8S9FUC9-F1
#
_cell.length_a   1.000
_cell.length_b   1.000
_cell.length_c   1.000
_cell.angle_alpha   90.00
_cell.angle_beta   90.00
_cell.angle_gamma   90.00
#
_symmetry.space_group_name_H-M   'P 1'
#
loop_
_entity.id
_entity.type
_entity.pdbx_description
1 polymer ?
#
loop_
_entity_poly.entity_id
_entity_poly.type
_entity_poly.pdbx_seq_one_letter_code
_entity_poly.pdbx_strand_id
1 'polypeptide(L)'
;MLYNPKEGKIERNLLFPGPRVLANSGNWCLLLDSASNLFIVDVFSKETIPLPSLESVRSTTCSIKRVGDVVRGLLWVDEAGKDYVVVWFFDREYNHDSVSFCKKGDTQYTDIPLFDRDAHWYRGLSEMVLRGYTLYITTSRRFVRVLDLSGGHEQGSSSFKETTRPFPMLSCYESCDSSIAVTTSGEVLLVESDPWNRTWFRVYKKNPDLKNPDSSCHTVLEVDSLGGEALLLDLGFTVPADDTLGIEPDSIYFTRHYRPSQWRGRDLDICVYNLASKSLKRFSDLDVINLMDARWFLPGN
;
A
#
# COMPACT_ATOMS: atom_id res chain seq x y z
N MET A 1 -7.28 1.28 17.51
CA MET A 1 -8.26 0.30 18.04
C MET A 1 -8.12 -0.94 17.19
N LEU A 2 -8.07 -2.13 17.78
CA LEU A 2 -8.04 -3.40 17.06
C LEU A 2 -9.40 -4.08 17.26
N TYR A 3 -10.02 -4.54 16.18
CA TYR A 3 -11.28 -5.27 16.22
C TYR A 3 -11.05 -6.66 15.66
N ASN A 4 -11.45 -7.69 16.42
CA ASN A 4 -11.49 -9.07 15.96
C ASN A 4 -12.94 -9.43 15.59
N PRO A 5 -13.29 -9.56 14.30
CA PRO A 5 -14.65 -9.88 13.86
C PRO A 5 -15.14 -11.26 14.30
N LYS A 6 -14.22 -12.21 14.58
CA LYS A 6 -14.57 -13.58 14.99
C LYS A 6 -14.92 -13.65 16.47
N GLU A 7 -14.18 -12.92 17.30
CA GLU A 7 -14.41 -12.85 18.75
C GLU A 7 -15.42 -11.77 19.15
N GLY A 8 -15.74 -10.84 18.24
CA GLY A 8 -16.52 -9.65 18.55
C GLY A 8 -15.82 -8.73 19.57
N LYS A 9 -14.50 -8.86 19.74
CA LYS A 9 -13.72 -8.18 20.77
C LYS A 9 -13.03 -6.95 20.20
N ILE A 10 -13.06 -5.86 20.96
CA ILE A 10 -12.41 -4.58 20.63
C ILE A 10 -11.31 -4.31 21.65
N GLU A 11 -10.07 -4.17 21.17
CA GLU A 11 -8.94 -3.68 21.97
C GLU A 11 -8.70 -2.19 21.69
N ARG A 12 -8.60 -1.40 22.76
CA ARG A 12 -8.49 0.07 22.71
C ARG A 12 -7.14 0.54 23.23
N ASN A 13 -6.77 1.78 22.88
CA ASN A 13 -5.57 2.47 23.38
C ASN A 13 -4.24 1.75 23.10
N LEU A 14 -4.15 1.03 21.97
CA LEU A 14 -2.91 0.38 21.52
C LEU A 14 -1.80 1.37 21.12
N LEU A 15 -2.15 2.62 20.81
CA LEU A 15 -1.20 3.67 20.47
C LEU A 15 -1.46 4.91 21.30
N PHE A 16 -0.40 5.68 21.55
CA PHE A 16 -0.49 6.97 22.23
C PHE A 16 -1.27 7.99 21.37
N PRO A 17 -2.06 8.88 21.97
CA PRO A 17 -2.79 9.91 21.23
C PRO A 17 -1.82 10.93 20.63
N GLY A 18 -2.13 11.41 19.41
CA GLY A 18 -1.39 12.48 18.73
C GLY A 18 -0.82 12.07 17.35
N PRO A 19 0.02 11.03 17.25
CA PRO A 19 0.61 10.62 15.98
C PRO A 19 -0.42 10.03 15.00
N ARG A 20 -0.23 10.30 13.71
CA ARG A 20 -1.00 9.69 12.61
C ARG A 20 -0.38 8.36 12.20
N VAL A 21 -1.20 7.32 12.05
CA VAL A 21 -0.76 6.04 11.50
C VAL A 21 -0.67 6.14 9.98
N LEU A 22 0.49 5.84 9.41
CA LEU A 22 0.73 5.88 7.96
C LEU A 22 0.66 4.50 7.31
N ALA A 23 1.11 3.46 7.99
CA ALA A 23 1.12 2.07 7.52
C ALA A 23 1.25 1.09 8.69
N ASN A 24 1.02 -0.20 8.43
CA ASN A 24 1.25 -1.29 9.38
C ASN A 24 1.87 -2.50 8.69
N SER A 25 2.65 -3.28 9.44
CA SER A 25 3.26 -4.54 9.01
C SER A 25 3.44 -5.44 10.22
N GLY A 26 2.70 -6.56 10.26
CA GLY A 26 2.60 -7.34 11.49
C GLY A 26 2.16 -6.45 12.66
N ASN A 27 2.82 -6.61 13.80
CA ASN A 27 2.58 -5.83 15.03
C ASN A 27 3.11 -4.39 14.98
N TRP A 28 3.78 -4.00 13.90
CA TRP A 28 4.46 -2.71 13.79
C TRP A 28 3.61 -1.69 13.03
N CYS A 29 3.60 -0.46 13.53
CA CYS A 29 2.97 0.68 12.88
C CYS A 29 4.00 1.77 12.55
N LEU A 30 3.90 2.32 11.34
CA LEU A 30 4.61 3.53 10.94
C LEU A 30 3.80 4.75 11.38
N LEU A 31 4.39 5.61 12.20
CA LEU A 31 3.74 6.77 12.81
C LEU A 31 4.42 8.07 12.38
N LEU A 32 3.60 9.12 12.26
CA LEU A 32 4.03 10.50 12.01
C LEU A 32 3.51 11.39 13.14
N ASP A 33 4.40 12.03 13.89
CA ASP A 33 4.01 13.00 14.93
C ASP A 33 3.72 14.39 14.37
N SER A 34 3.23 15.29 15.23
CA SER A 34 2.97 16.70 14.90
C SER A 34 4.23 17.51 14.58
N ALA A 35 5.42 17.00 14.94
CA ALA A 35 6.70 17.61 14.61
C ALA A 35 7.28 17.07 13.28
N SER A 36 6.52 16.27 12.53
CA SER A 36 6.93 15.62 11.29
C SER A 36 8.06 14.60 11.44
N ASN A 37 8.19 13.99 12.62
CA ASN A 37 9.10 12.86 12.83
C ASN A 37 8.40 11.55 12.47
N LEU A 38 9.11 10.70 11.74
CA LEU A 38 8.71 9.34 11.46
C LEU A 38 9.34 8.38 12.45
N PHE A 39 8.57 7.40 12.89
CA PHE A 39 9.06 6.33 13.77
C PHE A 39 8.18 5.09 13.61
N ILE A 40 8.76 3.92 13.87
CA ILE A 40 8.06 2.64 13.85
C ILE A 40 7.83 2.22 15.30
N VAL A 41 6.62 1.74 15.63
CA VAL A 41 6.27 1.28 16.97
C VAL A 41 5.65 -0.11 16.91
N ASP A 42 6.14 -1.03 17.73
CA ASP A 42 5.42 -2.25 18.03
C ASP A 42 4.25 -1.93 18.97
N VAL A 43 3.03 -2.20 18.51
CA VAL A 43 1.80 -1.80 19.22
C VAL A 43 1.59 -2.56 20.53
N PHE A 44 2.25 -3.69 20.74
CA PHE A 44 2.14 -4.50 21.96
C PHE A 44 3.30 -4.26 22.91
N SER A 45 4.54 -4.37 22.44
CA SER A 45 5.74 -4.20 23.27
C SER A 45 6.06 -2.73 23.59
N LYS A 46 5.51 -1.80 22.79
CA LYS A 46 5.82 -0.36 22.79
C LYS A 46 7.27 -0.03 22.41
N GLU A 47 8.02 -1.01 21.90
CA GLU A 47 9.33 -0.75 21.31
C GLU A 47 9.18 0.27 20.19
N THR A 48 10.05 1.28 20.20
CA THR A 48 9.99 2.41 19.27
C THR A 48 11.33 2.58 18.58
N ILE A 49 11.30 2.61 17.25
CA ILE A 49 12.47 2.80 16.40
C ILE A 49 12.35 4.18 15.74
N PRO A 50 13.19 5.17 16.10
CA PRO A 50 13.21 6.44 15.42
C PRO A 50 13.75 6.27 13.99
N LEU A 51 13.11 6.93 13.02
CA LEU A 51 13.57 6.95 11.63
C LEU A 51 14.35 8.24 11.34
N PRO A 52 15.11 8.28 10.23
CA PRO A 52 15.78 9.51 9.81
C PRO A 52 14.81 10.69 9.72
N SER A 53 15.28 11.89 10.06
CA SER A 53 14.44 13.09 9.99
C SER A 53 14.06 13.38 8.55
N LEU A 54 12.79 13.75 8.31
CA LEU A 54 12.37 14.24 7.00
C LEU A 54 13.15 15.50 6.58
N GLU A 55 13.67 16.28 7.54
CA GLU A 55 14.54 17.45 7.28
C GLU A 55 15.86 17.11 6.59
N SER A 56 16.28 15.84 6.59
CA SER A 56 17.46 15.40 5.83
C SER A 56 17.22 15.38 4.32
N VAL A 57 15.97 15.43 3.87
CA VAL A 57 15.60 15.45 2.46
C VAL A 57 15.90 16.84 1.91
N ARG A 58 17.08 17.01 1.32
CA ARG A 58 17.47 18.20 0.55
C ARG A 58 16.68 18.26 -0.76
N SER A 59 15.36 18.39 -0.68
CA SER A 59 14.58 18.81 -1.83
C SER A 59 14.78 20.31 -1.99
N THR A 60 15.46 20.72 -3.06
CA THR A 60 15.63 22.13 -3.43
C THR A 60 14.30 22.82 -3.77
N THR A 61 13.19 22.09 -3.80
CA THR A 61 11.89 22.55 -4.28
C THR A 61 10.77 22.53 -3.24
N CYS A 62 10.97 22.00 -2.02
CA CYS A 62 9.87 21.92 -1.04
C CYS A 62 10.32 21.99 0.43
N SER A 63 9.55 22.70 1.26
CA SER A 63 9.71 22.73 2.71
C SER A 63 8.78 21.73 3.41
N ILE A 64 9.36 20.87 4.24
CA ILE A 64 8.71 19.71 4.89
C ILE A 64 7.59 20.08 5.86
N LYS A 65 7.58 21.31 6.40
CA LYS A 65 6.49 21.80 7.26
C LYS A 65 5.11 21.81 6.59
N ARG A 66 5.03 21.78 5.25
CA ARG A 66 3.77 21.65 4.49
C ARG A 66 3.51 20.22 3.97
N VAL A 67 4.41 19.29 4.26
CA VAL A 67 4.40 17.91 3.77
C VAL A 67 3.67 17.00 4.77
N GLY A 68 3.79 17.27 6.08
CA GLY A 68 3.20 16.46 7.16
C GLY A 68 1.75 16.03 6.91
N ASP A 69 0.87 16.94 6.49
CA ASP A 69 -0.54 16.63 6.26
C ASP A 69 -0.79 15.69 5.06
N VAL A 70 0.11 15.65 4.09
CA VAL A 70 -0.03 14.84 2.85
C VAL A 70 0.86 13.59 2.81
N VAL A 71 1.77 13.40 3.78
CA VAL A 71 2.64 12.21 3.82
C VAL A 71 1.84 10.92 3.92
N ARG A 72 2.13 10.00 3.01
CA ARG A 72 1.74 8.60 3.07
C ARG A 72 2.97 7.75 3.28
N GLY A 73 2.75 6.50 3.68
CA GLY A 73 3.85 5.56 3.87
C GLY A 73 3.43 4.13 3.62
N LEU A 74 4.45 3.32 3.39
CA LEU A 74 4.41 1.86 3.37
C LEU A 74 5.46 1.37 4.35
N LEU A 75 5.16 0.25 4.99
CA LEU A 75 6.02 -0.37 5.98
C LEU A 75 6.08 -1.85 5.67
N TRP A 76 7.30 -2.39 5.67
CA TRP A 76 7.54 -3.80 5.80
C TRP A 76 8.47 -4.02 6.98
N VAL A 77 8.11 -4.96 7.85
CA VAL A 77 8.97 -5.48 8.93
C VAL A 77 9.04 -6.98 8.75
N ASP A 78 10.22 -7.56 8.94
CA ASP A 78 10.38 -9.01 8.90
C ASP A 78 9.66 -9.69 10.07
N GLU A 79 9.42 -11.00 9.96
CA GLU A 79 8.70 -11.75 10.99
C GLU A 79 9.41 -11.70 12.35
N ALA A 80 10.74 -11.59 12.36
CA ALA A 80 11.51 -11.51 13.60
C ALA A 80 11.54 -10.11 14.24
N GLY A 81 10.97 -9.08 13.59
CA GLY A 81 11.08 -7.68 14.04
C GLY A 81 12.51 -7.13 14.00
N LYS A 82 13.40 -7.80 13.27
CA LYS A 82 14.83 -7.51 13.19
C LYS A 82 15.20 -6.71 11.95
N ASP A 83 14.35 -6.61 10.96
CA ASP A 83 14.61 -5.84 9.76
C ASP A 83 13.37 -5.08 9.31
N TYR A 84 13.59 -3.96 8.62
CA TYR A 84 12.49 -3.15 8.13
C TYR A 84 12.87 -2.35 6.88
N VAL A 85 11.83 -2.04 6.11
CA VAL A 85 11.86 -1.09 5.01
C VAL A 85 10.70 -0.12 5.20
N VAL A 86 11.01 1.17 5.13
CA VAL A 86 10.02 2.24 5.14
C VAL A 86 10.10 2.95 3.82
N VAL A 87 8.95 3.10 3.17
CA VAL A 87 8.78 3.99 2.02
C VAL A 87 7.83 5.08 2.45
N TRP A 88 8.18 6.33 2.24
CA TRP A 88 7.27 7.45 2.43
C TRP A 88 7.18 8.26 1.14
N PHE A 89 6.02 8.87 0.97
CA PHE A 89 5.72 9.63 -0.24
C PHE A 89 4.66 10.69 0.03
N PHE A 90 4.57 11.67 -0.85
CA PHE A 90 3.42 12.56 -0.90
C PHE A 90 3.10 12.88 -2.35
N ASP A 91 1.81 13.02 -2.62
CA ASP A 91 1.28 13.47 -3.89
C ASP A 91 0.85 14.93 -3.69
N ARG A 92 1.32 15.81 -4.57
CA ARG A 92 0.80 17.18 -4.67
C ARG A 92 0.22 17.36 -6.06
N GLU A 93 -0.89 18.11 -6.08
CA GLU A 93 -1.39 18.74 -7.30
C GLU A 93 -0.21 19.34 -8.09
N TYR A 94 -0.12 18.98 -9.38
CA TYR A 94 0.90 19.41 -10.34
C TYR A 94 2.26 18.67 -10.37
N ASN A 95 2.27 17.34 -10.16
CA ASN A 95 3.40 16.44 -10.49
C ASN A 95 4.68 16.68 -9.67
N HIS A 96 4.54 16.95 -8.38
CA HIS A 96 5.65 17.08 -7.44
C HIS A 96 5.75 15.88 -6.50
N ASP A 97 5.47 14.69 -7.02
CA ASP A 97 5.52 13.45 -6.27
C ASP A 97 6.96 13.17 -5.85
N SER A 98 7.17 12.98 -4.56
CA SER A 98 8.45 12.54 -4.01
C SER A 98 8.23 11.20 -3.34
N VAL A 99 9.08 10.23 -3.68
CA VAL A 99 9.10 8.90 -3.05
C VAL A 99 10.51 8.67 -2.55
N SER A 100 10.63 8.33 -1.28
CA SER A 100 11.92 7.99 -0.70
C SER A 100 11.77 6.80 0.23
N PHE A 101 12.85 6.07 0.42
CA PHE A 101 12.87 4.92 1.30
C PHE A 101 14.08 4.92 2.23
N CYS A 102 13.97 4.21 3.33
CA CYS A 102 15.10 3.84 4.17
C CYS A 102 14.91 2.41 4.67
N LYS A 103 16.03 1.80 5.03
CA LYS A 103 16.11 0.46 5.60
C LYS A 103 16.73 0.52 6.99
N LYS A 104 16.71 -0.60 7.69
CA LYS A 104 17.45 -0.73 8.93
C LYS A 104 18.94 -0.39 8.74
N GLY A 105 19.44 0.50 9.60
CA GLY A 105 20.82 0.98 9.59
C GLY A 105 21.08 2.20 8.72
N ASP A 106 20.12 2.63 7.89
CA ASP A 106 20.26 3.84 7.10
C ASP A 106 20.14 5.09 7.98
N THR A 107 21.02 6.07 7.73
CA THR A 107 21.02 7.37 8.42
C THR A 107 20.29 8.47 7.64
N GLN A 108 19.91 8.18 6.39
CA GLN A 108 19.25 9.12 5.48
C GLN A 108 18.30 8.36 4.56
N TYR A 109 17.31 9.07 4.01
CA TYR A 109 16.46 8.51 2.96
C TYR A 109 17.17 8.51 1.61
N THR A 110 16.83 7.53 0.79
CA THR A 110 17.21 7.44 -0.61
C THR A 110 16.01 7.77 -1.49
N ASP A 111 16.16 8.75 -2.37
CA ASP A 111 15.10 9.18 -3.29
C ASP A 111 14.93 8.18 -4.45
N ILE A 112 13.67 7.89 -4.80
CA ILE A 112 13.31 7.08 -5.95
C ILE A 112 12.78 8.02 -7.04
N PRO A 113 13.46 8.11 -8.20
CA PRO A 113 13.02 8.97 -9.29
C PRO A 113 11.71 8.45 -9.89
N LEU A 114 10.68 9.29 -9.87
CA LEU A 114 9.38 9.06 -10.53
C LEU A 114 9.28 9.69 -11.92
N PHE A 115 10.33 10.37 -12.35
CA PHE A 115 10.37 11.05 -13.64
C PHE A 115 11.64 10.67 -14.41
N ASP A 116 11.42 10.23 -15.64
CA ASP A 116 12.45 10.06 -16.65
C ASP A 116 12.05 10.91 -17.88
N ARG A 117 12.96 11.79 -18.34
CA ARG A 117 12.70 12.65 -19.50
C ARG A 117 12.53 11.82 -20.78
N ASP A 118 13.23 10.70 -20.87
CA ASP A 118 13.29 9.89 -22.09
C ASP A 118 12.20 8.82 -22.11
N ALA A 119 11.50 8.61 -20.99
CA ALA A 119 10.44 7.62 -20.82
C ALA A 119 9.19 8.22 -20.17
N HIS A 120 8.49 9.09 -20.92
CA HIS A 120 7.29 9.80 -20.48
C HIS A 120 6.13 8.89 -20.02
N TRP A 121 6.13 7.61 -20.38
CA TRP A 121 5.15 6.61 -19.91
C TRP A 121 5.39 6.18 -18.45
N TYR A 122 6.56 6.49 -17.88
CA TYR A 122 6.85 6.30 -16.45
C TYR A 122 6.39 7.46 -15.57
N ARG A 123 5.71 8.46 -16.14
CA ARG A 123 5.35 9.69 -15.41
C ARG A 123 4.22 9.47 -14.41
N GLY A 124 4.41 10.03 -13.23
CA GLY A 124 3.41 10.17 -12.17
C GLY A 124 3.31 8.93 -11.28
N LEU A 125 2.74 9.14 -10.10
CA LEU A 125 2.46 8.10 -9.12
C LEU A 125 0.95 7.87 -9.05
N SER A 126 0.51 6.61 -9.13
CA SER A 126 -0.88 6.23 -8.87
C SER A 126 -0.98 5.48 -7.55
N GLU A 127 -0.36 4.30 -7.45
CA GLU A 127 -0.38 3.44 -6.27
C GLU A 127 0.97 2.77 -6.06
N MET A 128 1.20 2.28 -4.84
CA MET A 128 2.41 1.52 -4.50
C MET A 128 2.11 0.38 -3.56
N VAL A 129 2.85 -0.72 -3.73
CA VAL A 129 2.82 -1.88 -2.84
C VAL A 129 4.25 -2.23 -2.44
N LEU A 130 4.48 -2.38 -1.15
CA LEU A 130 5.75 -2.83 -0.60
C LEU A 130 5.59 -4.26 -0.08
N ARG A 131 6.44 -5.16 -0.56
CA ARG A 131 6.46 -6.56 -0.13
C ARG A 131 7.90 -7.02 0.03
N GLY A 132 8.34 -7.19 1.28
CA GLY A 132 9.75 -7.42 1.55
C GLY A 132 10.58 -6.20 1.16
N TYR A 133 11.69 -6.45 0.47
CA TYR A 133 12.49 -5.42 -0.19
C TYR A 133 11.96 -5.03 -1.57
N THR A 134 10.87 -5.62 -2.05
CA THR A 134 10.35 -5.32 -3.39
C THR A 134 9.29 -4.23 -3.32
N LEU A 135 9.53 -3.12 -4.02
CA LEU A 135 8.57 -2.04 -4.20
C LEU A 135 7.98 -2.09 -5.60
N TYR A 136 6.66 -2.17 -5.66
CA TYR A 136 5.87 -2.10 -6.88
C TYR A 136 5.26 -0.71 -6.97
N ILE A 137 5.50 -0.02 -8.09
CA ILE A 137 5.00 1.34 -8.32
C ILE A 137 4.14 1.33 -9.58
N THR A 138 2.91 1.83 -9.50
CA THR A 138 2.11 2.11 -10.68
C THR A 138 2.13 3.57 -11.05
N THR A 139 2.25 3.80 -12.35
CA THR A 139 2.21 5.14 -12.93
C THR A 139 0.77 5.57 -13.20
N SER A 140 0.59 6.86 -13.48
CA SER A 140 -0.70 7.41 -13.93
C SER A 140 -1.28 6.73 -15.19
N ARG A 141 -0.43 6.06 -15.96
CA ARG A 141 -0.80 5.28 -17.16
C ARG A 141 -0.89 3.78 -16.91
N ARG A 142 -0.97 3.37 -15.64
CA ARG A 142 -1.04 1.96 -15.20
C ARG A 142 0.14 1.09 -15.69
N PHE A 143 1.34 1.68 -15.83
CA PHE A 143 2.57 0.89 -15.97
C PHE A 143 3.09 0.52 -14.59
N VAL A 144 3.50 -0.74 -14.43
CA VAL A 144 4.08 -1.27 -13.21
C VAL A 144 5.60 -1.26 -13.33
N ARG A 145 6.25 -0.61 -12.36
CA ARG A 145 7.69 -0.69 -12.11
C ARG A 145 7.94 -1.58 -10.91
N VAL A 146 8.96 -2.42 -10.97
CA VAL A 146 9.33 -3.33 -9.89
C VAL A 146 10.77 -3.03 -9.48
N LEU A 147 10.94 -2.56 -8.25
CA LEU A 147 12.22 -2.15 -7.69
C LEU A 147 12.62 -3.11 -6.58
N ASP A 148 13.85 -3.60 -6.63
CA ASP A 148 14.50 -4.31 -5.53
C ASP A 148 15.29 -3.31 -4.69
N LEU A 149 14.86 -3.12 -3.44
CA LEU A 149 15.45 -2.22 -2.46
C LEU A 149 16.52 -2.90 -1.61
N SER A 150 16.84 -4.18 -1.82
CA SER A 150 17.80 -4.93 -1.00
C SER A 150 19.26 -4.46 -1.16
N GLY A 151 19.55 -3.70 -2.22
CA GLY A 151 20.90 -3.22 -2.57
C GLY A 151 21.68 -2.58 -1.42
N GLY A 152 22.94 -2.98 -1.24
CA GLY A 152 23.80 -2.52 -0.14
C GLY A 152 24.47 -1.16 -0.38
N HIS A 153 25.20 -0.69 0.63
CA HIS A 153 26.03 0.53 0.60
C HIS A 153 27.41 0.35 -0.05
N GLU A 154 27.62 -0.72 -0.81
CA GLU A 154 28.91 -0.99 -1.45
C GLU A 154 29.25 0.10 -2.47
N GLN A 155 30.49 0.61 -2.44
CA GLN A 155 30.93 1.68 -3.33
C GLN A 155 30.68 1.33 -4.80
N GLY A 156 29.81 2.10 -5.45
CA GLY A 156 29.45 1.93 -6.86
C GLY A 156 28.19 1.09 -7.11
N SER A 157 27.57 0.51 -6.08
CA SER A 157 26.27 -0.16 -6.20
C SER A 157 25.12 0.84 -6.06
N SER A 158 24.08 0.69 -6.88
CA SER A 158 22.86 1.48 -6.73
C SER A 158 22.09 1.00 -5.50
N SER A 159 21.56 1.92 -4.70
CA SER A 159 20.78 1.61 -3.48
C SER A 159 19.53 0.78 -3.75
N PHE A 160 19.07 0.76 -5.01
CA PHE A 160 18.00 -0.09 -5.51
C PHE A 160 18.25 -0.45 -6.98
N LYS A 161 17.54 -1.45 -7.49
CA LYS A 161 17.61 -1.87 -8.89
C LYS A 161 16.22 -2.11 -9.46
N GLU A 162 15.96 -1.67 -10.68
CA GLU A 162 14.75 -2.04 -11.40
C GLU A 162 14.90 -3.48 -11.94
N THR A 163 14.06 -4.40 -11.46
CA THR A 163 14.22 -5.84 -11.68
C THR A 163 13.70 -6.27 -13.05
N THR A 164 12.71 -5.55 -13.57
CA THR A 164 12.06 -5.84 -14.85
C THR A 164 11.82 -4.54 -15.60
N ARG A 165 11.87 -4.60 -16.94
CA ARG A 165 11.35 -3.50 -17.77
C ARG A 165 9.88 -3.25 -17.36
N PRO A 166 9.50 -2.00 -17.07
CA PRO A 166 8.15 -1.72 -16.65
C PRO A 166 7.14 -2.17 -17.70
N PHE A 167 5.98 -2.64 -17.24
CA PHE A 167 4.98 -3.26 -18.10
C PHE A 167 3.58 -2.72 -17.83
N PRO A 168 2.73 -2.62 -18.86
CA PRO A 168 1.38 -2.10 -18.71
C PRO A 168 0.43 -3.13 -18.06
N MET A 169 -0.44 -2.64 -17.17
CA MET A 169 -1.61 -3.35 -16.63
C MET A 169 -2.87 -2.57 -17.03
N LEU A 170 -3.33 -2.75 -18.26
CA LEU A 170 -4.44 -2.01 -18.87
C LEU A 170 -5.63 -2.94 -19.07
N SER A 171 -6.76 -2.65 -18.42
CA SER A 171 -8.04 -3.30 -18.72
C SER A 171 -8.79 -2.51 -19.82
N CYS A 172 -9.87 -3.08 -20.36
CA CYS A 172 -10.71 -2.39 -21.34
C CYS A 172 -11.65 -1.34 -20.71
N TYR A 173 -11.65 -1.17 -19.39
CA TYR A 173 -12.55 -0.28 -18.66
C TYR A 173 -11.77 0.95 -18.14
N GLU A 174 -11.98 2.11 -18.76
CA GLU A 174 -11.24 3.34 -18.43
C GLU A 174 -11.82 4.11 -17.23
N SER A 175 -13.06 3.82 -16.79
CA SER A 175 -13.80 4.62 -15.80
C SER A 175 -13.88 4.03 -14.39
N CYS A 176 -12.91 3.19 -14.01
CA CYS A 176 -12.88 2.50 -12.71
C CYS A 176 -11.84 3.08 -11.74
N ASP A 177 -12.12 2.96 -10.44
CA ASP A 177 -11.09 3.12 -9.42
C ASP A 177 -10.18 1.89 -9.48
N SER A 178 -8.87 2.13 -9.61
CA SER A 178 -7.88 1.09 -9.90
C SER A 178 -6.78 1.09 -8.87
N SER A 179 -6.50 -0.08 -8.30
CA SER A 179 -5.38 -0.35 -7.42
C SER A 179 -4.55 -1.51 -7.96
N ILE A 180 -3.36 -1.70 -7.40
CA ILE A 180 -2.60 -2.93 -7.62
C ILE A 180 -2.52 -3.74 -6.34
N ALA A 181 -2.31 -5.04 -6.52
CA ALA A 181 -1.94 -5.92 -5.44
C ALA A 181 -0.87 -6.92 -5.89
N VAL A 182 -0.23 -7.59 -4.93
CA VAL A 182 0.78 -8.61 -5.19
C VAL A 182 0.39 -9.91 -4.51
N THR A 183 0.33 -11.01 -5.27
CA THR A 183 -0.02 -12.33 -4.74
C THR A 183 1.07 -12.86 -3.80
N THR A 184 0.81 -13.96 -3.07
CA THR A 184 1.88 -14.59 -2.25
C THR A 184 3.05 -15.09 -3.11
N SER A 185 2.77 -15.48 -4.36
CA SER A 185 3.77 -15.89 -5.36
C SER A 185 4.53 -14.73 -6.02
N GLY A 186 4.17 -13.48 -5.73
CA GLY A 186 4.83 -12.29 -6.29
C GLY A 186 4.26 -11.82 -7.63
N GLU A 187 3.14 -12.38 -8.07
CA GLU A 187 2.42 -11.95 -9.28
C GLU A 187 1.66 -10.65 -9.01
N VAL A 188 1.70 -9.71 -9.97
CA VAL A 188 0.99 -8.43 -9.86
C VAL A 188 -0.44 -8.57 -10.36
N LEU A 189 -1.39 -8.13 -9.54
CA LEU A 189 -2.80 -8.03 -9.85
C LEU A 189 -3.18 -6.57 -10.12
N LEU A 190 -4.04 -6.34 -11.11
CA LEU A 190 -4.79 -5.10 -11.25
C LEU A 190 -6.17 -5.34 -10.64
N VAL A 191 -6.59 -4.45 -9.74
CA VAL A 191 -7.86 -4.55 -9.03
C VAL A 191 -8.67 -3.31 -9.36
N GLU A 192 -9.83 -3.52 -9.97
CA GLU A 192 -10.74 -2.45 -10.36
C GLU A 192 -12.05 -2.57 -9.60
N SER A 193 -12.61 -1.43 -9.24
CA SER A 193 -13.90 -1.32 -8.55
C SER A 193 -14.66 -0.09 -9.01
N ASP A 194 -15.96 -0.02 -8.70
CA ASP A 194 -16.66 1.24 -8.91
C ASP A 194 -16.11 2.34 -7.98
N PRO A 195 -15.89 3.56 -8.50
CA PRO A 195 -15.23 4.62 -7.74
C PRO A 195 -15.90 5.08 -6.45
N TRP A 196 -17.21 4.84 -6.30
CA TRP A 196 -17.99 5.43 -5.22
C TRP A 196 -18.27 4.44 -4.10
N ASN A 197 -18.80 3.26 -4.42
CA ASN A 197 -19.38 2.39 -3.40
C ASN A 197 -18.57 1.12 -3.19
N ARG A 198 -17.65 0.78 -4.11
CA ARG A 198 -16.89 -0.48 -4.13
C ARG A 198 -17.82 -1.68 -3.91
N THR A 199 -18.95 -1.69 -4.61
CA THR A 199 -19.97 -2.75 -4.55
C THR A 199 -19.63 -3.94 -5.43
N TRP A 200 -18.70 -3.78 -6.36
CA TRP A 200 -18.14 -4.85 -7.15
C TRP A 200 -16.65 -4.67 -7.33
N PHE A 201 -15.98 -5.80 -7.62
CA PHE A 201 -14.57 -5.84 -7.94
C PHE A 201 -14.35 -6.70 -9.18
N ARG A 202 -13.37 -6.30 -9.98
CA ARG A 202 -12.76 -7.12 -11.02
C ARG A 202 -11.28 -7.21 -10.76
N VAL A 203 -10.73 -8.41 -10.91
CA VAL A 203 -9.32 -8.68 -10.67
C VAL A 203 -8.73 -9.19 -11.97
N TYR A 204 -7.55 -8.71 -12.30
CA TYR A 204 -6.88 -9.04 -13.54
C TYR A 204 -5.43 -9.46 -13.29
N LYS A 205 -4.97 -10.43 -14.09
CA LYS A 205 -3.57 -10.84 -14.19
C LYS A 205 -2.97 -10.38 -15.51
N LYS A 206 -1.66 -10.18 -15.54
CA LYS A 206 -0.94 -9.87 -16.78
C LYS A 206 -1.18 -10.97 -17.82
N ASN A 207 -1.49 -10.60 -19.06
CA ASN A 207 -1.56 -11.57 -20.15
C ASN A 207 -0.14 -11.91 -20.65
N PRO A 208 0.36 -13.14 -20.46
CA PRO A 208 1.71 -13.51 -20.90
C PRO A 208 1.83 -13.65 -22.43
N ASP A 209 0.72 -13.84 -23.14
CA ASP A 209 0.72 -14.18 -24.57
C ASP A 209 0.81 -12.95 -25.50
N LEU A 210 0.80 -11.73 -24.94
CA LEU A 210 0.87 -10.50 -25.71
C LEU A 210 2.29 -10.23 -26.24
N LYS A 211 2.42 -10.30 -27.57
CA LYS A 211 3.70 -10.08 -28.27
C LYS A 211 4.19 -8.63 -28.21
N ASN A 212 3.29 -7.65 -28.20
CA ASN A 212 3.64 -6.23 -28.09
C ASN A 212 2.63 -5.47 -27.21
N PRO A 213 2.73 -5.61 -25.88
CA PRO A 213 1.75 -5.04 -24.95
C PRO A 213 1.70 -3.51 -25.01
N ASP A 214 2.80 -2.85 -25.39
CA ASP A 214 2.87 -1.38 -25.52
C ASP A 214 1.98 -0.82 -26.65
N SER A 215 1.53 -1.68 -27.58
CA SER A 215 0.60 -1.34 -28.66
C SER A 215 -0.84 -1.81 -28.42
N SER A 216 -1.09 -2.52 -27.33
CA SER A 216 -2.41 -3.07 -27.01
C SER A 216 -3.20 -2.12 -26.11
N CYS A 217 -4.50 -1.96 -26.38
CA CYS A 217 -5.42 -1.25 -25.49
C CYS A 217 -5.82 -2.07 -24.26
N HIS A 218 -5.51 -3.37 -24.23
CA HIS A 218 -5.77 -4.26 -23.09
C HIS A 218 -4.61 -5.25 -22.93
N THR A 219 -4.03 -5.31 -21.74
CA THR A 219 -2.82 -6.08 -21.45
C THR A 219 -2.97 -7.15 -20.37
N VAL A 220 -4.20 -7.33 -19.90
CA VAL A 220 -4.53 -8.17 -18.74
C VAL A 220 -5.70 -9.11 -19.05
N LEU A 221 -5.82 -10.18 -18.28
CA LEU A 221 -6.91 -11.16 -18.32
C LEU A 221 -7.68 -11.13 -17.00
N GLU A 222 -9.00 -11.07 -17.07
CA GLU A 222 -9.86 -11.11 -15.88
C GLU A 222 -9.81 -12.50 -15.24
N VAL A 223 -9.81 -12.53 -13.91
CA VAL A 223 -9.87 -13.76 -13.12
C VAL A 223 -11.01 -13.69 -12.13
N ASP A 224 -11.68 -14.82 -11.92
CA ASP A 224 -12.79 -14.96 -10.97
C ASP A 224 -12.38 -15.57 -9.62
N SER A 225 -11.09 -15.90 -9.45
CA SER A 225 -10.55 -16.49 -8.23
C SER A 225 -9.12 -15.99 -7.98
N LEU A 226 -8.77 -15.87 -6.70
CA LEU A 226 -7.43 -15.61 -6.19
C LEU A 226 -6.66 -16.90 -5.90
N GLY A 227 -7.21 -18.08 -6.24
CA GLY A 227 -6.53 -19.37 -6.09
C GLY A 227 -6.46 -19.86 -4.65
N GLY A 228 -7.48 -19.58 -3.83
CA GLY A 228 -7.50 -19.94 -2.40
C GLY A 228 -6.77 -18.95 -1.50
N GLU A 229 -6.35 -17.81 -2.03
CA GLU A 229 -5.84 -16.67 -1.26
C GLU A 229 -6.96 -15.65 -1.00
N ALA A 230 -6.71 -14.73 -0.06
CA ALA A 230 -7.51 -13.56 0.19
C ALA A 230 -6.69 -12.29 -0.02
N LEU A 231 -7.28 -11.24 -0.58
CA LEU A 231 -6.63 -9.95 -0.81
C LEU A 231 -6.92 -8.99 0.34
N LEU A 232 -5.88 -8.48 0.99
CA LEU A 232 -5.98 -7.32 1.87
C LEU A 232 -5.69 -6.06 1.04
N LEU A 233 -6.74 -5.47 0.45
CA LEU A 233 -6.61 -4.40 -0.55
C LEU A 233 -5.88 -3.17 0.02
N ASP A 234 -6.17 -2.81 1.27
CA ASP A 234 -5.53 -1.66 1.92
C ASP A 234 -4.03 -1.83 2.17
N LEU A 235 -3.57 -3.09 2.20
CA LEU A 235 -2.15 -3.46 2.34
C LEU A 235 -1.51 -3.78 0.98
N GLY A 236 -2.32 -4.04 -0.05
CA GLY A 236 -1.87 -4.29 -1.41
C GLY A 236 -1.29 -5.69 -1.64
N PHE A 237 -1.51 -6.65 -0.76
CA PHE A 237 -1.04 -8.02 -0.98
C PHE A 237 -2.07 -9.06 -0.57
N THR A 238 -1.92 -10.26 -1.15
CA THR A 238 -2.72 -11.40 -0.75
C THR A 238 -2.05 -12.21 0.36
N VAL A 239 -2.86 -12.96 1.07
CA VAL A 239 -2.45 -13.94 2.07
C VAL A 239 -3.20 -15.25 1.84
N PRO A 240 -2.66 -16.40 2.28
CA PRO A 240 -3.39 -17.65 2.22
C PRO A 240 -4.71 -17.54 2.99
N ALA A 241 -5.76 -18.19 2.48
CA ALA A 241 -6.97 -18.37 3.28
C ALA A 241 -6.65 -19.18 4.54
N ASP A 242 -7.32 -18.83 5.64
CA ASP A 242 -7.08 -19.40 6.96
C ASP A 242 -8.36 -19.34 7.79
N ASP A 243 -9.03 -20.49 7.93
CA ASP A 243 -10.26 -20.63 8.71
C ASP A 243 -10.04 -20.34 10.21
N THR A 244 -8.83 -20.56 10.72
CA THR A 244 -8.48 -20.29 12.12
C THR A 244 -8.46 -18.78 12.39
N LEU A 245 -8.03 -17.99 11.41
CA LEU A 245 -8.04 -16.53 11.43
C LEU A 245 -9.33 -15.91 10.86
N GLY A 246 -10.19 -16.71 10.22
CA GLY A 246 -11.41 -16.23 9.56
C GLY A 246 -11.14 -15.52 8.23
N ILE A 247 -10.03 -15.88 7.57
CA ILE A 247 -9.64 -15.39 6.25
C ILE A 247 -10.27 -16.32 5.21
N GLU A 248 -11.35 -15.84 4.57
CA GLU A 248 -12.10 -16.59 3.57
C GLU A 248 -11.37 -16.59 2.22
N PRO A 249 -11.34 -17.71 1.48
CA PRO A 249 -10.72 -17.76 0.16
C PRO A 249 -11.49 -16.92 -0.86
N ASP A 250 -10.76 -16.39 -1.84
CA ASP A 250 -11.27 -15.55 -2.92
C ASP A 250 -11.97 -14.26 -2.44
N SER A 251 -11.68 -13.83 -1.21
CA SER A 251 -12.25 -12.64 -0.60
C SER A 251 -11.29 -11.45 -0.64
N ILE A 252 -11.85 -10.26 -0.84
CA ILE A 252 -11.17 -8.96 -0.87
C ILE A 252 -11.61 -8.18 0.36
N TYR A 253 -10.68 -7.96 1.27
CA TYR A 253 -10.83 -7.21 2.50
C TYR A 253 -10.37 -5.77 2.27
N PHE A 254 -11.26 -4.81 2.51
CA PHE A 254 -10.96 -3.39 2.29
C PHE A 254 -11.70 -2.50 3.28
N THR A 255 -11.21 -1.28 3.43
CA THR A 255 -11.90 -0.21 4.13
C THR A 255 -12.35 0.85 3.12
N ARG A 256 -13.57 1.35 3.27
CA ARG A 256 -14.04 2.48 2.45
C ARG A 256 -13.54 3.78 3.06
N HIS A 257 -12.26 4.01 2.84
CA HIS A 257 -11.65 5.31 3.06
C HIS A 257 -11.24 5.89 1.72
N TYR A 258 -12.02 6.84 1.22
CA TYR A 258 -11.60 7.68 0.13
C TYR A 258 -10.29 8.39 0.54
N ARG A 259 -9.17 7.94 -0.03
CA ARG A 259 -7.82 8.50 0.18
C ARG A 259 -7.43 9.46 -0.96
N PRO A 260 -8.33 10.32 -1.43
CA PRO A 260 -7.91 11.71 -1.64
C PRO A 260 -8.58 12.67 -0.67
N SER A 261 -7.77 13.59 -0.17
CA SER A 261 -8.14 14.82 0.52
C SER A 261 -9.53 15.40 0.17
N GLN A 262 -10.29 15.78 1.21
CA GLN A 262 -11.36 16.81 1.22
C GLN A 262 -12.85 16.43 1.01
N TRP A 263 -13.30 15.19 1.10
CA TRP A 263 -14.76 14.93 1.06
C TRP A 263 -15.39 14.71 2.44
N ARG A 264 -16.45 15.48 2.71
CA ARG A 264 -17.30 15.37 3.91
C ARG A 264 -18.28 14.20 3.74
N GLY A 265 -17.96 13.10 4.39
CA GLY A 265 -18.85 11.94 4.60
C GLY A 265 -18.06 10.89 5.36
N ARG A 266 -18.41 10.65 6.64
CA ARG A 266 -17.70 9.72 7.52
C ARG A 266 -18.36 8.34 7.46
N ASP A 267 -18.38 7.74 6.28
CA ASP A 267 -18.92 6.39 6.11
C ASP A 267 -17.73 5.42 6.16
N LEU A 268 -17.15 5.29 7.36
CA LEU A 268 -16.07 4.34 7.62
C LEU A 268 -16.67 2.94 7.62
N ASP A 269 -16.63 2.30 6.45
CA ASP A 269 -17.12 0.94 6.29
C ASP A 269 -15.96 -0.04 6.19
N ILE A 270 -15.97 -1.06 7.05
CA ILE A 270 -15.13 -2.24 6.90
C ILE A 270 -15.92 -3.26 6.07
N CYS A 271 -15.32 -3.72 4.97
CA CYS A 271 -16.00 -4.55 3.98
C CYS A 271 -15.18 -5.77 3.58
N VAL A 272 -15.90 -6.84 3.24
CA VAL A 272 -15.36 -8.04 2.61
C VAL A 272 -16.19 -8.34 1.37
N TYR A 273 -15.54 -8.42 0.21
CA TYR A 273 -16.17 -8.79 -1.04
C TYR A 273 -15.64 -10.15 -1.49
N ASN A 274 -16.51 -11.13 -1.71
CA ASN A 274 -16.09 -12.43 -2.20
C ASN A 274 -16.20 -12.49 -3.73
N LEU A 275 -15.07 -12.73 -4.40
CA LEU A 275 -14.93 -12.66 -5.86
C LEU A 275 -15.66 -13.79 -6.58
N ALA A 276 -15.72 -14.99 -5.97
CA ALA A 276 -16.39 -16.16 -6.54
C ALA A 276 -17.92 -16.04 -6.47
N SER A 277 -18.45 -15.67 -5.30
CA SER A 277 -19.91 -15.51 -5.08
C SER A 277 -20.45 -14.14 -5.47
N LYS A 278 -19.58 -13.17 -5.77
CA LYS A 278 -19.91 -11.75 -6.04
C LYS A 278 -20.73 -11.10 -4.92
N SER A 279 -20.47 -11.47 -3.67
CA SER A 279 -21.21 -11.00 -2.50
C SER A 279 -20.40 -9.98 -1.68
N LEU A 280 -21.09 -8.99 -1.11
CA LEU A 280 -20.50 -7.95 -0.26
C LEU A 280 -21.03 -8.07 1.17
N LYS A 281 -20.12 -8.26 2.12
CA LYS A 281 -20.37 -8.22 3.56
C LYS A 281 -19.85 -6.90 4.14
N ARG A 282 -20.68 -6.23 4.95
CA ARG A 282 -20.35 -4.98 5.64
C ARG A 282 -20.38 -5.20 7.15
N PHE A 283 -19.44 -4.61 7.86
CA PHE A 283 -19.38 -4.66 9.32
C PHE A 283 -19.82 -3.29 9.88
N SER A 284 -21.14 -3.09 9.99
CA SER A 284 -21.76 -1.77 10.26
C SER A 284 -21.73 -1.32 11.74
N ASP A 285 -21.38 -2.20 12.68
CA ASP A 285 -21.44 -1.88 14.13
C ASP A 285 -20.34 -0.91 14.61
N LEU A 286 -19.53 -0.38 13.70
CA LEU A 286 -18.44 0.55 14.00
C LEU A 286 -18.86 2.02 14.00
N ASP A 287 -20.04 2.34 13.44
CA ASP A 287 -20.61 3.71 13.42
C ASP A 287 -20.85 4.28 14.83
N VAL A 288 -20.91 3.41 15.84
CA VAL A 288 -21.04 3.80 17.26
C VAL A 288 -19.76 4.46 17.80
N ILE A 289 -18.63 4.28 17.12
CA ILE A 289 -17.32 4.75 17.54
C ILE A 289 -16.88 5.85 16.57
N ASN A 290 -16.62 7.06 17.07
CA ASN A 290 -16.08 8.19 16.29
C ASN A 290 -14.62 7.89 15.83
N LEU A 291 -14.46 6.89 14.96
CA LEU A 291 -13.19 6.48 14.39
C LEU A 291 -12.79 7.44 13.26
N MET A 292 -11.49 7.75 13.21
CA MET A 292 -10.92 8.62 12.17
C MET A 292 -10.32 7.83 11.01
N ASP A 293 -9.84 6.61 11.27
CA ASP A 293 -9.23 5.70 10.29
C ASP A 293 -9.39 4.26 10.78
N ALA A 294 -9.46 3.32 9.85
CA ALA A 294 -9.45 1.88 10.10
C ALA A 294 -8.68 1.16 9.01
N ARG A 295 -7.98 0.08 9.37
CA ARG A 295 -7.19 -0.73 8.46
C ARG A 295 -7.25 -2.18 8.86
N TRP A 296 -7.17 -3.06 7.88
CA TRP A 296 -6.94 -4.47 8.11
C TRP A 296 -5.53 -4.71 8.67
N PHE A 297 -5.45 -5.62 9.63
CA PHE A 297 -4.24 -5.92 10.37
C PHE A 297 -4.11 -7.43 10.46
N LEU A 298 -2.91 -7.93 10.17
CA LEU A 298 -2.52 -9.30 10.45
C LEU A 298 -1.49 -9.26 11.58
N PRO A 299 -1.73 -9.91 12.72
CA PRO A 299 -0.73 -10.01 13.77
C PRO A 299 0.52 -10.73 13.21
N GLY A 300 1.69 -10.25 13.61
CA GLY A 300 2.92 -11.03 13.44
C GLY A 300 2.88 -12.22 14.40
N ASN A 301 3.39 -13.37 13.95
CA ASN A 301 3.56 -14.56 14.78
C ASN A 301 4.55 -14.32 15.93
#